data_AF-A0A558DNB0-F1
#
_entry.id   AF-A0A558DNB0-F1
#
_cell.length_a   1.000
_cell.length_b   1.000
_cell.length_c   1.000
_cell.angle_alpha   90.00
_cell.angle_beta   90.00
_cell.angle_gamma   90.00
#
_symmetry.space_group_name_H-M   'P 1'
#
loop_
_entity.id
_entity.type
_entity.pdbx_description
1 polymer ?
#
loop_
_entity_poly.entity_id
_entity_poly.type
_entity_poly.pdbx_seq_one_letter_code
_entity_poly.pdbx_strand_id
1 'polypeptide(L)'
;MSTNFDANGIKNSAKSIGALLDDMSAFTALKPQWPNAGHFALAEWLERIVDDRRNAIVAHAEHLKLAFEQMETTLTKIADDFQNADGDNAAKIKTSITELQTHIIDDVSKMDKNTENDQHNFTGDKKSGDGDGYSDNLTTPV
;
A
#
# COMPACT_ATOMS: atom_id res chain seq x y z
N MET A 1 5.79 -14.65 -39.43
CA MET A 1 6.18 -14.99 -38.04
C MET A 1 5.00 -14.59 -37.18
N SER A 2 4.15 -15.54 -36.76
CA SER A 2 3.00 -15.22 -35.90
C SER A 2 3.45 -15.35 -34.45
N THR A 3 3.40 -14.26 -33.72
CA THR A 3 3.50 -14.26 -32.26
C THR A 3 2.33 -15.07 -31.71
N ASN A 4 2.60 -16.19 -31.04
CA ASN A 4 1.56 -16.99 -30.41
C ASN A 4 1.14 -16.28 -29.12
N PHE A 5 -0.06 -15.71 -29.11
CA PHE A 5 -0.61 -14.99 -27.97
C PHE A 5 -1.36 -15.95 -27.03
N ASP A 6 -0.88 -16.11 -25.80
CA ASP A 6 -1.54 -16.92 -24.78
C ASP A 6 -2.32 -16.07 -23.79
N ALA A 7 -3.57 -15.75 -24.16
CA ALA A 7 -4.49 -15.00 -23.33
C ALA A 7 -4.75 -15.69 -21.96
N ASN A 8 -4.83 -17.02 -21.97
CA ASN A 8 -5.15 -17.79 -20.78
C ASN A 8 -3.97 -17.81 -19.81
N GLY A 9 -2.75 -17.93 -20.32
CA GLY A 9 -1.52 -17.79 -19.54
C GLY A 9 -1.44 -16.43 -18.84
N ILE A 10 -1.76 -15.34 -19.55
CA ILE A 10 -1.78 -13.99 -18.97
C ILE A 10 -2.87 -13.89 -17.88
N LYS A 11 -4.09 -14.34 -18.13
CA LYS A 11 -5.18 -14.33 -17.13
C LYS A 11 -4.85 -15.16 -15.88
N ASN A 12 -4.24 -16.33 -16.07
CA ASN A 12 -3.82 -17.16 -14.94
C ASN A 12 -2.71 -16.51 -14.13
N SER A 13 -1.76 -15.85 -14.81
CA SER A 13 -0.69 -15.09 -14.15
C SER A 13 -1.24 -13.89 -13.39
N ALA A 14 -2.19 -13.16 -14.00
CA ALA A 14 -2.90 -12.04 -13.39
C ALA A 14 -3.57 -12.44 -12.07
N LYS A 15 -4.36 -13.52 -12.09
CA LYS A 15 -5.00 -14.07 -10.87
C LYS A 15 -3.99 -14.52 -9.83
N SER A 16 -2.91 -15.17 -10.26
CA SER A 16 -1.87 -15.64 -9.34
C SER A 16 -1.18 -14.46 -8.65
N ILE A 17 -0.97 -13.35 -9.36
CA ILE A 17 -0.40 -12.11 -8.81
C ILE A 17 -1.39 -11.46 -7.83
N GLY A 18 -2.65 -11.29 -8.22
CA GLY A 18 -3.69 -10.71 -7.36
C GLY A 18 -3.84 -11.45 -6.03
N ALA A 19 -3.76 -12.78 -6.06
CA ALA A 19 -3.88 -13.63 -4.89
C ALA A 19 -2.67 -13.63 -3.93
N LEU A 20 -1.53 -13.01 -4.28
CA LEU A 20 -0.30 -13.03 -3.46
C LEU A 20 -0.49 -12.40 -2.07
N LEU A 21 -1.46 -11.50 -1.91
CA LEU A 21 -1.77 -10.82 -0.64
C LEU A 21 -3.25 -10.92 -0.26
N ASP A 22 -3.92 -12.02 -0.63
CA ASP A 22 -5.26 -12.29 -0.14
C ASP A 22 -5.27 -12.48 1.39
N ASP A 23 -4.25 -13.16 1.91
CA ASP A 23 -4.05 -13.32 3.34
C ASP A 23 -3.27 -12.13 3.93
N MET A 24 -4.01 -11.14 4.41
CA MET A 24 -3.49 -9.98 5.14
C MET A 24 -3.48 -10.19 6.66
N SER A 25 -3.72 -11.40 7.16
CA SER A 25 -3.92 -11.65 8.60
C SER A 25 -2.69 -11.27 9.44
N ALA A 26 -1.49 -11.56 8.95
CA ALA A 26 -0.24 -11.20 9.62
C ALA A 26 -0.07 -9.68 9.78
N PHE A 27 -0.42 -8.91 8.75
CA PHE A 27 -0.37 -7.44 8.79
C PHE A 27 -1.51 -6.86 9.63
N THR A 28 -2.69 -7.49 9.58
CA THR A 28 -3.83 -7.09 10.42
C THR A 28 -3.54 -7.30 11.90
N ALA A 29 -2.84 -8.38 12.25
CA ALA A 29 -2.39 -8.64 13.62
C ALA A 29 -1.40 -7.60 14.15
N LEU A 30 -0.76 -6.83 13.25
CA LEU A 30 0.10 -5.69 13.60
C LEU A 30 -0.69 -4.39 13.76
N LYS A 31 -1.99 -4.30 13.46
CA LYS A 31 -2.74 -3.04 13.65
C LYS A 31 -2.97 -2.61 15.10
N PRO A 32 -3.23 -3.53 16.07
CA PRO A 32 -3.45 -3.13 17.45
C PRO A 32 -2.23 -2.44 18.08
N GLN A 33 -2.48 -1.48 18.97
CA GLN A 33 -1.43 -0.88 19.79
C GLN A 33 -0.78 -1.94 20.69
N TRP A 34 0.55 -1.99 20.67
CA TRP A 34 1.33 -2.91 21.51
C TRP A 34 1.46 -2.37 22.93
N PRO A 35 1.65 -3.24 23.94
CA PRO A 35 1.48 -2.86 25.34
C PRO A 35 2.43 -1.75 25.78
N ASN A 36 1.91 -0.86 26.63
CA ASN A 36 2.62 0.22 27.33
C ASN A 36 3.90 -0.32 28.01
N ALA A 37 5.05 0.13 27.51
CA ALA A 37 6.41 -0.09 27.98
C ALA A 37 6.79 0.79 29.19
N GLY A 38 5.93 1.74 29.56
CA GLY A 38 6.01 2.57 30.75
C GLY A 38 6.01 4.07 30.44
N HIS A 39 5.63 4.89 31.42
CA HIS A 39 5.52 6.36 31.28
C HIS A 39 6.84 7.12 31.51
N PHE A 40 7.98 6.52 31.19
CA PHE A 40 9.28 7.22 31.26
C PHE A 40 9.76 7.49 29.84
N ALA A 41 10.45 8.62 29.64
CA ALA A 41 10.76 9.14 28.31
C ALA A 41 11.40 8.10 27.34
N LEU A 42 12.26 7.21 27.85
CA LEU A 42 12.86 6.15 27.02
C LEU A 42 11.86 5.07 26.58
N ALA A 43 10.88 4.74 27.42
CA ALA A 43 9.81 3.80 27.07
C ALA A 43 8.83 4.42 26.06
N GLU A 44 8.42 5.67 26.26
CA GLU A 44 7.55 6.40 25.31
C GLU A 44 8.24 6.58 23.94
N TRP A 45 9.55 6.88 23.94
CA TRP A 45 10.34 6.94 22.71
C TRP A 45 10.41 5.58 21.99
N LEU A 46 10.58 4.49 22.75
CA LEU A 46 10.63 3.14 22.19
C LEU A 46 9.27 2.71 21.64
N GLU A 47 8.18 3.03 22.34
CA GLU A 47 6.80 2.81 21.87
C GLU A 47 6.56 3.53 20.55
N ARG A 48 6.91 4.82 20.43
CA ARG A 48 6.76 5.56 19.17
C ARG A 48 7.52 4.92 18.02
N ILE A 49 8.77 4.48 18.24
CA ILE A 49 9.56 3.83 17.17
C ILE A 49 8.94 2.50 16.73
N VAL A 50 8.43 1.71 17.70
CA VAL A 50 7.78 0.43 17.40
C VAL A 50 6.47 0.67 16.66
N ASP A 51 5.66 1.63 17.10
CA ASP A 51 4.41 2.03 16.48
C ASP A 51 4.62 2.55 15.06
N ASP A 52 5.60 3.43 14.84
CA ASP A 52 5.94 3.94 13.52
C ASP A 52 6.34 2.82 12.55
N ARG A 53 7.25 1.93 12.97
CA ARG A 53 7.68 0.80 12.12
C ARG A 53 6.55 -0.16 11.81
N ARG A 54 5.72 -0.46 12.80
CA ARG A 54 4.54 -1.32 12.66
C ARG A 54 3.58 -0.72 11.65
N ASN A 55 3.26 0.55 11.81
CA ASN A 55 2.37 1.28 10.94
C ASN A 55 2.91 1.34 9.50
N ALA A 56 4.21 1.61 9.34
CA ALA A 56 4.87 1.59 8.03
C ALA A 56 4.81 0.20 7.35
N ILE A 57 5.00 -0.89 8.11
CA ILE A 57 4.89 -2.26 7.58
C ILE A 57 3.45 -2.56 7.13
N VAL A 58 2.46 -2.17 7.92
CA VAL A 58 1.04 -2.35 7.59
C VAL A 58 0.68 -1.56 6.34
N ALA A 59 1.03 -0.28 6.27
CA ALA A 59 0.76 0.58 5.11
C ALA A 59 1.43 0.04 3.85
N HIS A 60 2.69 -0.39 3.95
CA HIS A 60 3.40 -0.98 2.81
C HIS A 60 2.74 -2.26 2.30
N ALA A 61 2.22 -3.11 3.20
CA ALA A 61 1.49 -4.32 2.80
C ALA A 61 0.15 -3.99 2.12
N GLU A 62 -0.56 -2.97 2.59
CA GLU A 62 -1.81 -2.51 1.98
C GLU A 62 -1.57 -1.89 0.58
N HIS A 63 -0.48 -1.11 0.41
CA HIS A 63 -0.04 -0.62 -0.90
C HIS A 63 0.29 -1.77 -1.85
N LEU A 64 1.02 -2.78 -1.37
CA LEU A 64 1.40 -3.91 -2.19
C LEU A 64 0.19 -4.74 -2.63
N LYS A 65 -0.80 -4.91 -1.74
CA LYS A 65 -2.07 -5.56 -2.07
C LYS A 65 -2.81 -4.82 -3.19
N LEU A 66 -2.94 -3.51 -3.06
CA LEU A 66 -3.58 -2.68 -4.06
C LEU A 66 -2.86 -2.77 -5.42
N ALA A 67 -1.53 -2.74 -5.42
CA ALA A 67 -0.75 -2.90 -6.63
C ALA A 67 -1.00 -4.26 -7.31
N PHE A 68 -1.11 -5.36 -6.53
CA PHE A 68 -1.41 -6.69 -7.05
C PHE A 68 -2.83 -6.81 -7.63
N GLU A 69 -3.85 -6.26 -6.94
CA GLU A 69 -5.23 -6.24 -7.44
C GLU A 69 -5.36 -5.44 -8.75
N GLN A 70 -4.67 -4.30 -8.84
CA GLN A 70 -4.67 -3.50 -10.05
C GLN A 70 -3.88 -4.17 -11.18
N MET A 71 -2.77 -4.85 -10.88
CA MET A 71 -2.06 -5.68 -11.86
C MET A 71 -2.92 -6.83 -12.39
N GLU A 72 -3.68 -7.52 -11.52
CA GLU A 72 -4.64 -8.55 -11.94
C GLU A 72 -5.65 -7.96 -12.93
N THR A 73 -6.24 -6.83 -12.59
CA THR A 73 -7.26 -6.15 -13.39
C THR A 73 -6.69 -5.75 -14.77
N THR A 74 -5.53 -5.10 -14.80
CA THR A 74 -4.92 -4.60 -16.04
C THR A 74 -4.43 -5.75 -16.93
N LEU A 75 -3.80 -6.78 -16.38
CA LEU A 75 -3.36 -7.94 -17.16
C LEU A 75 -4.54 -8.71 -17.74
N THR A 76 -5.64 -8.82 -16.98
CA THR A 76 -6.89 -9.43 -17.48
C THR A 76 -7.48 -8.61 -18.63
N LYS A 77 -7.55 -7.28 -18.48
CA LYS A 77 -8.00 -6.37 -19.54
C LYS A 77 -7.15 -6.48 -20.79
N ILE A 78 -5.82 -6.51 -20.65
CA ILE A 78 -4.90 -6.71 -21.79
C ILE A 78 -5.19 -8.05 -22.48
N ALA A 79 -5.41 -9.12 -21.71
CA ALA A 79 -5.71 -10.44 -22.27
C ALA A 79 -7.03 -10.45 -23.05
N ASP A 80 -8.06 -9.78 -22.53
CA ASP A 80 -9.34 -9.59 -23.21
C ASP A 80 -9.19 -8.74 -24.48
N ASP A 81 -8.47 -7.64 -24.42
CA ASP A 81 -8.24 -6.75 -25.57
C ASP A 81 -7.52 -7.47 -26.71
N PHE A 82 -6.56 -8.35 -26.42
CA PHE A 82 -5.91 -9.20 -27.42
C PHE A 82 -6.79 -10.32 -27.97
N GLN A 83 -7.70 -10.89 -27.18
CA GLN A 83 -8.66 -11.89 -27.69
C GLN A 83 -9.70 -11.23 -28.61
N ASN A 84 -9.99 -9.95 -28.39
CA ASN A 84 -11.08 -9.23 -29.05
C ASN A 84 -10.67 -8.38 -30.27
N ALA A 85 -9.38 -8.27 -30.62
CA ALA A 85 -8.94 -7.29 -31.63
C ALA A 85 -7.97 -7.80 -32.71
N ASP A 86 -8.34 -7.48 -33.96
CA ASP A 86 -7.49 -7.39 -35.16
C ASP A 86 -6.87 -5.96 -35.20
N GLY A 87 -5.58 -5.83 -35.52
CA GLY A 87 -4.93 -4.56 -35.93
C GLY A 87 -4.41 -3.54 -34.89
N ASP A 88 -5.22 -3.02 -33.95
CA ASP A 88 -4.94 -1.73 -33.28
C ASP A 88 -4.33 -1.77 -31.85
N ASN A 89 -3.79 -2.92 -31.41
CA ASN A 89 -3.63 -3.19 -29.97
C ASN A 89 -2.46 -2.49 -29.24
N ALA A 90 -1.36 -2.16 -29.91
CA ALA A 90 -0.16 -1.67 -29.22
C ALA A 90 -0.38 -0.34 -28.48
N ALA A 91 -1.19 0.56 -29.05
CA ALA A 91 -1.52 1.84 -28.42
C ALA A 91 -2.45 1.67 -27.21
N LYS A 92 -3.47 0.81 -27.30
CA LYS A 92 -4.43 0.54 -26.21
C LYS A 92 -3.78 -0.13 -25.00
N ILE A 93 -2.84 -1.04 -25.24
CA ILE A 93 -2.05 -1.68 -24.18
C ILE A 93 -1.20 -0.66 -23.46
N LYS A 94 -0.50 0.20 -24.22
CA LYS A 94 0.30 1.28 -23.63
C LYS A 94 -0.57 2.20 -22.78
N THR A 95 -1.76 2.58 -23.26
CA THR A 95 -2.72 3.37 -22.49
C THR A 95 -3.13 2.65 -21.20
N SER A 96 -3.48 1.36 -21.26
CA SER A 96 -3.88 0.59 -20.07
C SER A 96 -2.76 0.46 -19.03
N ILE A 97 -1.50 0.37 -19.46
CA ILE A 97 -0.34 0.37 -18.56
C ILE A 97 -0.12 1.75 -17.92
N THR A 98 -0.27 2.83 -18.69
CA THR A 98 -0.18 4.19 -18.14
C THR A 98 -1.30 4.47 -17.13
N GLU A 99 -2.54 4.07 -17.46
CA GLU A 99 -3.69 4.17 -16.56
C GLU A 99 -3.45 3.41 -15.25
N LEU A 100 -2.91 2.19 -15.33
CA LEU A 100 -2.50 1.41 -14.16
C LEU A 100 -1.52 2.19 -13.28
N GLN A 101 -0.45 2.74 -13.86
CA GLN A 101 0.54 3.51 -13.09
C GLN A 101 -0.09 4.70 -12.37
N THR A 102 -0.97 5.45 -13.04
CA THR A 102 -1.67 6.58 -12.42
C THR A 102 -2.58 6.13 -11.29
N HIS A 103 -3.36 5.06 -11.48
CA HIS A 103 -4.25 4.53 -10.45
C HIS A 103 -3.51 4.03 -9.21
N ILE A 104 -2.37 3.33 -9.37
CA ILE A 104 -1.54 2.90 -8.23
C ILE A 104 -1.08 4.13 -7.45
N ILE A 105 -0.53 5.14 -8.13
CA ILE A 105 0.01 6.35 -7.49
C ILE A 105 -1.09 7.10 -6.73
N ASP A 106 -2.27 7.28 -7.33
CA ASP A 106 -3.37 8.01 -6.71
C ASP A 106 -3.92 7.30 -5.49
N ASP A 107 -4.06 5.97 -5.53
CA ASP A 107 -4.63 5.22 -4.41
C ASP A 107 -3.64 5.05 -3.26
N VAL A 108 -2.35 4.85 -3.54
CA VAL A 108 -1.27 4.93 -2.53
C VAL A 108 -1.29 6.31 -1.86
N SER A 109 -1.37 7.39 -2.64
CA SER A 109 -1.39 8.76 -2.11
C SER A 109 -2.61 9.03 -1.22
N LYS A 110 -3.76 8.39 -1.47
CA LYS A 110 -4.94 8.48 -0.59
C LYS A 110 -4.74 7.68 0.69
N MET A 111 -4.17 6.48 0.59
CA MET A 111 -3.93 5.60 1.72
C MET A 111 -2.93 6.21 2.70
N ASP A 112 -1.86 6.83 2.19
CA ASP A 112 -0.89 7.61 2.97
C ASP A 112 -1.59 8.73 3.77
N LYS A 113 -2.45 9.51 3.11
CA LYS A 113 -3.20 10.61 3.77
C LYS A 113 -4.15 10.10 4.85
N ASN A 114 -4.83 8.98 4.61
CA ASN A 114 -5.74 8.39 5.58
C ASN A 114 -4.96 7.83 6.78
N THR A 115 -3.83 7.15 6.52
CA THR A 115 -2.96 6.60 7.56
C THR A 115 -2.42 7.70 8.48
N GLU A 116 -1.93 8.81 7.92
CA GLU A 116 -1.46 9.95 8.70
C GLU A 116 -2.59 10.58 9.54
N ASN A 117 -3.80 10.74 8.95
CA ASN A 117 -4.96 11.25 9.67
C ASN A 117 -5.40 10.36 10.83
N ASP A 118 -5.25 9.04 10.70
CA ASP A 118 -5.68 8.08 11.73
C ASP A 118 -4.64 7.89 12.84
N GLN A 119 -3.35 8.10 12.53
CA GLN A 119 -2.25 7.73 13.43
C GLN A 119 -1.55 8.92 14.08
N HIS A 120 -1.66 10.14 13.53
CA HIS A 120 -1.12 11.38 14.12
C HIS A 120 0.38 11.35 14.50
N ASN A 121 1.15 10.36 14.06
CA ASN A 121 2.54 10.16 14.46
C ASN A 121 3.48 11.30 14.01
N PHE A 122 3.10 12.09 12.99
CA PHE A 122 3.96 13.13 12.40
C PHE A 122 3.32 14.52 12.24
N THR A 123 2.01 14.68 12.50
CA THR A 123 1.40 16.00 12.58
C THR A 123 1.84 16.74 13.85
N GLY A 124 2.82 17.63 13.70
CA GLY A 124 3.22 18.57 14.74
C GLY A 124 2.08 19.53 15.08
N ASP A 125 1.21 19.12 16.00
CA ASP A 125 0.09 19.93 16.43
C ASP A 125 0.60 21.09 17.30
N LYS A 126 0.27 22.33 16.91
CA LYS A 126 0.73 23.57 17.57
C LYS A 126 -0.01 23.85 18.89
N LYS A 127 -0.47 22.82 19.59
CA LYS A 127 -1.06 22.94 20.91
C LYS A 127 -0.25 22.08 21.86
N SER A 128 0.05 22.65 23.03
CA SER A 128 0.91 22.13 24.09
C SER A 128 0.35 20.91 24.85
N GLY A 129 -0.34 20.04 24.12
CA GLY A 129 -0.65 18.65 24.39
C GLY A 129 -0.73 18.03 22.99
N ASP A 130 0.34 17.39 22.59
CA ASP A 130 0.76 16.98 21.23
C ASP A 130 -0.19 16.06 20.48
N GLY A 131 -1.28 15.58 21.10
CA GLY A 131 -2.38 14.93 20.38
C GLY A 131 -2.03 13.58 19.74
N ASP A 132 -0.76 13.18 19.80
CA ASP A 132 -0.23 11.86 19.42
C ASP A 132 -0.39 10.83 20.54
N GLY A 133 -0.87 11.26 21.71
CA GLY A 133 -1.08 10.40 22.88
C GLY A 133 0.19 10.13 23.70
N TYR A 134 1.32 10.71 23.30
CA TYR A 134 2.58 10.63 24.04
C TYR A 134 2.80 11.93 24.83
N SER A 135 3.82 11.96 25.69
CA SER A 135 4.12 13.14 26.53
C SER A 135 5.58 13.57 26.36
N ASP A 136 6.20 13.21 25.24
CA ASP A 136 7.63 13.33 25.04
C ASP A 136 8.01 14.59 24.23
N ASN A 137 9.07 15.26 24.68
CA ASN A 137 9.52 16.47 24.01
C ASN A 137 10.46 16.13 22.84
N LEU A 138 9.90 16.14 21.62
CA LEU A 138 10.57 15.99 20.32
C LEU A 138 11.75 16.96 20.06
N THR A 139 11.91 18.02 20.85
CA THR A 139 13.00 18.99 20.68
C THR A 139 14.24 18.69 21.50
N THR A 140 14.24 17.63 22.32
CA THR A 140 15.38 17.25 23.15
C THR A 140 16.31 16.32 22.35
N PRO A 141 17.50 16.78 21.91
CA PRO A 141 18.45 15.91 21.23
C PRO A 141 19.05 14.91 22.24
N VAL A 142 19.32 13.70 21.77
CA VAL A 142 20.06 12.66 22.51
C VAL A 142 21.54 13.02 22.62
#